data_AF-A0A2M7ETN5-F1
#
_entry.id   AF-A0A2M7ETN5-F1
#
_cell.length_a   1.000
_cell.length_b   1.000
_cell.length_c   1.000
_cell.angle_alpha   90.00
_cell.angle_beta   90.00
_cell.angle_gamma   90.00
#
_symmetry.space_group_name_H-M   'P 1'
#
loop_
_entity.id
_entity.type
_entity.pdbx_description
1 polymer ?
#
loop_
_entity_poly.entity_id
_entity_poly.type
_entity_poly.pdbx_seq_one_letter_code
_entity_poly.pdbx_strand_id
1 'polypeptide(L)'
;QAAHASMLVNASRFTDVQGRLRSRIADVVGRIRDAVAVDAGKGRAALRNPEIAALHAVWEEEYAEAEGMGWPEVQERLHEVLVAARVVEVNASKRSQALDYDRGGEHGVTVIAVGGYSLSRGLTLEGLMVSYFLRNSMMYDTLMQMGRWFGYRPGYEDLCRVWMPADGVGWYAHIHEAMEDLQAQLKRMELAKATPEQFGLAVRSHPETLIVTARNKMGSGKQLPVRVGLAENLIETTRIVCDPRQLAQNMAAGEALLRGMAAVGQVFEPRPRGYLCRAVDVALIKDLLRSYRADPGNPPADPLTDPKLIGDYIDARAACELAKWDVFIASSTRREFEPVPLAHLNLVPFERSVDPGDYRNGILTISGASRRIGSSEDEREGLLKDQIDVALEAYRLTRPDKTLPKTVSPRIYRQVPGRRPLLILRLVRPRTGEVDGVAQHSADVLAWGLSFPSSAIAGGTVEYVVNTIRMREMFGEEEIEEEALGDTE
;
A
#
# COMPACT_ATOMS: atom_id res chain seq x y z
N GLN A 1 6.50 7.04 37.75
CA GLN A 1 6.47 5.69 37.17
C GLN A 1 7.20 5.73 35.84
N ALA A 2 8.25 4.94 35.70
CA ALA A 2 8.88 4.76 34.40
C ALA A 2 7.92 3.97 33.49
N ALA A 3 7.87 4.35 32.22
CA ALA A 3 6.95 3.77 31.26
C ALA A 3 7.49 2.43 30.71
N HIS A 4 6.59 1.52 30.35
CA HIS A 4 6.95 0.30 29.64
C HIS A 4 7.63 0.61 28.30
N ALA A 5 8.55 -0.26 27.88
CA ALA A 5 9.21 -0.22 26.58
C ALA A 5 9.24 -1.64 26.02
N SER A 6 8.69 -1.84 24.83
CA SER A 6 8.66 -3.17 24.23
C SER A 6 9.07 -3.19 22.76
N MET A 7 9.56 -4.35 22.38
CA MET A 7 9.96 -4.69 21.02
C MET A 7 9.25 -5.98 20.60
N LEU A 8 8.67 -6.00 19.41
CA LEU A 8 8.06 -7.18 18.82
C LEU A 8 9.00 -7.80 17.78
N VAL A 9 9.13 -9.12 17.80
CA VAL A 9 9.75 -9.92 16.73
C VAL A 9 8.78 -10.99 16.27
N ASN A 10 8.13 -10.72 15.13
CA ASN A 10 7.22 -11.62 14.44
C ASN A 10 7.81 -12.02 13.09
N ALA A 11 8.59 -13.10 13.10
CA ALA A 11 9.34 -13.55 11.93
C ALA A 11 8.84 -14.88 11.34
N SER A 12 8.18 -15.73 12.13
CA SER A 12 7.74 -17.05 11.67
C SER A 12 6.53 -17.57 12.43
N ARG A 13 5.68 -18.37 11.78
CA ARG A 13 4.57 -19.09 12.42
C ARG A 13 5.04 -20.29 13.25
N PHE A 14 6.20 -20.86 12.91
CA PHE A 14 6.73 -22.07 13.55
C PHE A 14 7.31 -21.74 14.93
N THR A 15 6.80 -22.40 15.97
CA THR A 15 7.26 -22.24 17.35
C THR A 15 8.75 -22.57 17.51
N ASP A 16 9.26 -23.56 16.78
CA ASP A 16 10.68 -23.93 16.82
C ASP A 16 11.58 -22.81 16.30
N VAL A 17 11.16 -22.11 15.24
CA VAL A 17 11.88 -20.96 14.70
C VAL A 17 11.83 -19.81 15.69
N GLN A 18 10.68 -19.58 16.34
CA GLN A 18 10.53 -18.57 17.39
C GLN A 18 11.50 -18.82 18.57
N GLY A 19 11.58 -20.06 19.07
CA GLY A 19 12.50 -20.42 20.17
C GLY A 19 13.98 -20.26 19.81
N ARG A 20 14.36 -20.61 18.57
CA ARG A 20 15.72 -20.37 18.05
C ARG A 20 16.03 -18.87 17.95
N LEU A 21 15.10 -18.07 17.44
CA LEU A 21 15.24 -16.62 17.35
C LEU A 21 15.37 -15.99 18.74
N ARG A 22 14.49 -16.37 19.69
CA ARG A 22 14.55 -15.90 21.08
C ARG A 22 15.90 -16.17 21.71
N SER A 23 16.45 -17.37 21.50
CA SER A 23 17.76 -17.74 22.06
C SER A 23 18.88 -16.89 21.45
N ARG A 24 18.91 -16.73 20.12
CA ARG A 24 19.90 -15.89 19.44
C ARG A 24 19.82 -14.42 19.87
N ILE A 25 18.62 -13.88 20.02
CA ILE A 25 18.41 -12.51 20.50
C ILE A 25 18.89 -12.38 21.95
N ALA A 26 18.58 -13.35 22.81
CA ALA A 26 19.05 -13.36 24.19
C ALA A 26 20.58 -13.40 24.29
N ASP A 27 21.25 -14.16 23.43
CA ASP A 27 22.72 -14.22 23.37
C ASP A 27 23.30 -12.85 22.98
N VAL A 28 22.72 -12.17 21.98
CA VAL A 28 23.15 -10.83 21.56
C VAL A 28 22.93 -9.81 22.68
N VAL A 29 21.74 -9.77 23.27
CA VAL A 29 21.42 -8.86 24.39
C VAL A 29 22.33 -9.14 25.58
N GLY A 30 22.65 -10.41 25.86
CA GLY A 30 23.60 -10.80 26.90
C GLY A 30 25.00 -10.23 26.65
N ARG A 31 25.55 -10.41 25.44
CA ARG A 31 26.87 -9.85 25.07
C ARG A 31 26.91 -8.33 25.21
N ILE A 32 25.87 -7.64 24.75
CA ILE A 32 25.76 -6.18 24.84
C ILE A 32 25.68 -5.75 26.32
N ARG A 33 24.87 -6.43 27.13
CA ARG A 33 24.73 -6.14 28.56
C ARG A 33 26.06 -6.30 29.30
N ASP A 34 26.80 -7.36 29.01
CA ASP A 34 28.10 -7.62 29.66
C ASP A 34 29.13 -6.55 29.27
N ALA A 35 29.17 -6.15 27.99
CA ALA A 35 30.02 -5.06 27.51
C ALA A 35 29.68 -3.72 28.19
N VAL A 36 28.40 -3.37 28.24
CA VAL A 36 27.91 -2.14 28.86
C VAL A 36 28.20 -2.11 30.36
N ALA A 37 28.02 -3.23 31.06
CA ALA A 37 28.30 -3.31 32.51
C ALA A 37 29.76 -2.99 32.86
N VAL A 38 30.71 -3.31 31.97
CA VAL A 38 32.14 -3.10 32.19
C VAL A 38 32.61 -1.73 31.67
N ASP A 39 32.14 -1.32 30.50
CA ASP A 39 32.75 -0.22 29.75
C ASP A 39 31.90 1.06 29.65
N ALA A 40 30.57 1.01 29.88
CA ALA A 40 29.70 2.16 29.61
C ALA A 40 29.99 3.39 30.49
N GLY A 41 30.52 3.20 31.70
CA GLY A 41 30.93 4.29 32.58
C GLY A 41 32.20 5.04 32.13
N LYS A 42 32.86 4.62 31.05
CA LYS A 42 34.15 5.19 30.60
C LYS A 42 34.02 6.41 29.68
N GLY A 43 32.83 7.01 29.59
CA GLY A 43 32.55 8.14 28.69
C GLY A 43 32.93 7.81 27.24
N ARG A 44 33.63 8.72 26.54
CA ARG A 44 34.07 8.50 25.15
C ARG A 44 34.96 7.28 24.95
N ALA A 45 35.70 6.84 25.97
CA ALA A 45 36.55 5.66 25.84
C ALA A 45 35.74 4.35 25.74
N ALA A 46 34.45 4.36 26.12
CA ALA A 46 33.54 3.23 25.97
C ALA A 46 33.37 2.82 24.49
N LEU A 47 33.52 3.75 23.54
CA LEU A 47 33.44 3.49 22.09
C LEU A 47 34.61 2.62 21.57
N ARG A 48 35.61 2.29 22.40
CA ARG A 48 36.61 1.28 22.05
C ARG A 48 36.07 -0.14 22.18
N ASN A 49 34.99 -0.33 22.93
CA ASN A 49 34.27 -1.59 22.98
C ASN A 49 33.41 -1.73 21.71
N PRO A 50 33.53 -2.83 20.95
CA PRO A 50 32.82 -3.00 19.68
C PRO A 50 31.30 -3.00 19.82
N GLU A 51 30.74 -3.51 20.92
CA GLU A 51 29.29 -3.56 21.13
C GLU A 51 28.74 -2.16 21.44
N ILE A 52 29.44 -1.36 22.24
CA ILE A 52 29.05 0.03 22.54
C ILE A 52 29.22 0.92 21.29
N ALA A 53 30.28 0.70 20.51
CA ALA A 53 30.47 1.38 19.23
C ALA A 53 29.36 1.05 18.24
N ALA A 54 28.91 -0.20 18.16
CA ALA A 54 27.79 -0.60 17.32
C ALA A 54 26.47 0.06 17.75
N LEU A 55 26.19 0.14 19.07
CA LEU A 55 25.04 0.89 19.58
C LEU A 55 25.11 2.38 19.24
N HIS A 56 26.30 3.00 19.33
CA HIS A 56 26.51 4.40 18.96
C HIS A 56 26.25 4.63 17.47
N ALA A 57 26.76 3.75 16.61
CA ALA A 57 26.54 3.85 15.17
C ALA A 57 25.06 3.76 14.80
N VAL A 58 24.30 2.85 15.43
CA VAL A 58 22.84 2.78 15.26
C VAL A 58 22.16 4.04 15.78
N TRP A 59 22.61 4.59 16.91
CA TRP A 59 22.08 5.86 17.41
C TRP A 59 22.35 7.02 16.45
N GLU A 60 23.55 7.11 15.88
CA GLU A 60 23.90 8.13 14.90
C GLU A 60 23.06 8.01 13.63
N GLU A 61 22.86 6.80 13.12
CA GLU A 61 22.11 6.54 11.89
C GLU A 61 20.60 6.79 12.06
N GLU A 62 20.02 6.35 13.17
CA GLU A 62 18.57 6.29 13.33
C GLU A 62 18.00 7.38 14.23
N TYR A 63 18.77 7.90 15.19
CA TYR A 63 18.24 8.67 16.33
C TYR A 63 18.97 10.00 16.61
N ALA A 64 20.02 10.35 15.85
CA ALA A 64 20.76 11.60 16.06
C ALA A 64 19.91 12.87 15.89
N GLU A 65 18.89 12.81 15.02
CA GLU A 65 17.97 13.91 14.76
C GLU A 65 16.68 13.84 15.62
N ALA A 66 16.52 12.78 16.43
CA ALA A 66 15.35 12.63 17.28
C ALA A 66 15.35 13.70 18.39
N GLU A 67 14.16 14.14 18.80
CA GLU A 67 14.03 15.12 19.87
C GLU A 67 14.38 14.44 21.21
N GLY A 68 15.42 14.92 21.89
CA GLY A 68 15.75 14.44 23.23
C GLY A 68 17.22 14.45 23.59
N MET A 69 17.68 13.32 24.12
CA MET A 69 18.97 13.17 24.78
C MET A 69 20.09 12.89 23.78
N GLY A 70 21.26 13.50 24.01
CA GLY A 70 22.48 13.17 23.28
C GLY A 70 23.02 11.79 23.64
N TRP A 71 23.97 11.29 22.84
CA TRP A 71 24.62 10.01 23.12
C TRP A 71 25.20 9.88 24.54
N PRO A 72 25.87 10.89 25.14
CA PRO A 72 26.40 10.76 26.50
C PRO A 72 25.32 10.39 27.52
N GLU A 73 24.17 11.05 27.46
CA GLU A 73 23.03 10.79 28.34
C GLU A 73 22.38 9.42 28.07
N VAL A 74 22.32 9.00 26.80
CA VAL A 74 21.88 7.63 26.43
C VAL A 74 22.84 6.59 27.02
N GLN A 75 24.14 6.80 26.88
CA GLN A 75 25.19 5.90 27.34
C GLN A 75 25.13 5.67 28.85
N GLU A 76 24.86 6.72 29.64
CA GLU A 76 24.67 6.64 31.09
C GLU A 76 23.50 5.76 31.51
N ARG A 77 22.47 5.63 30.65
CA ARG A 77 21.25 4.84 30.91
C ARG A 77 21.29 3.43 30.34
N LEU A 78 22.25 3.10 29.46
CA LEU A 78 22.32 1.78 28.83
C LEU A 78 22.36 0.63 29.83
N HIS A 79 23.13 0.78 30.92
CA HIS A 79 23.26 -0.28 31.91
C HIS A 79 21.92 -0.57 32.61
N GLU A 80 21.23 0.48 33.06
CA GLU A 80 19.90 0.38 33.68
C GLU A 80 18.90 -0.34 32.77
N VAL A 81 18.84 0.08 31.51
CA VAL A 81 17.89 -0.48 30.52
C VAL A 81 18.20 -1.94 30.18
N LEU A 82 19.47 -2.29 29.96
CA LEU A 82 19.87 -3.65 29.55
C LEU A 82 19.78 -4.67 30.68
N VAL A 83 19.94 -4.23 31.94
CA VAL A 83 19.68 -5.08 33.11
C VAL A 83 18.18 -5.39 33.23
N ALA A 84 17.32 -4.40 32.94
CA ALA A 84 15.87 -4.57 32.97
C ALA A 84 15.32 -5.36 31.77
N ALA A 85 16.02 -5.34 30.63
CA ALA A 85 15.57 -5.94 29.38
C ALA A 85 15.43 -7.47 29.46
N ARG A 86 14.26 -7.98 29.05
CA ARG A 86 13.96 -9.41 29.02
C ARG A 86 13.59 -9.86 27.61
N VAL A 87 14.13 -11.00 27.17
CA VAL A 87 13.75 -11.63 25.90
C VAL A 87 12.82 -12.81 26.19
N VAL A 88 11.56 -12.67 25.81
CA VAL A 88 10.49 -13.62 26.12
C VAL A 88 9.89 -14.20 24.85
N GLU A 89 9.47 -15.46 24.94
CA GLU A 89 8.75 -16.16 23.88
C GLU A 89 7.26 -16.18 24.21
N VAL A 90 6.43 -15.74 23.28
CA VAL A 90 4.98 -15.58 23.47
C VAL A 90 4.23 -16.39 22.42
N ASN A 91 3.88 -17.62 22.80
CA ASN A 91 3.10 -18.51 21.95
C ASN A 91 2.12 -19.40 22.71
N ALA A 92 1.35 -20.21 21.99
CA ALA A 92 0.38 -21.12 22.59
C ALA A 92 1.03 -22.36 23.26
N SER A 93 2.35 -22.47 23.25
CA SER A 93 3.03 -23.63 23.85
C SER A 93 3.05 -23.56 25.37
N LYS A 94 3.14 -24.72 26.04
CA LYS A 94 3.35 -24.83 27.50
C LYS A 94 4.66 -24.17 27.98
N ARG A 95 5.59 -23.87 27.07
CA ARG A 95 6.88 -23.21 27.34
C ARG A 95 6.78 -21.68 27.27
N SER A 96 5.65 -21.12 26.83
CA SER A 96 5.45 -19.69 26.74
C SER A 96 5.40 -19.03 28.12
N GLN A 97 5.95 -17.82 28.21
CA GLN A 97 5.87 -17.01 29.43
C GLN A 97 4.73 -16.01 29.28
N ALA A 98 3.85 -15.95 30.30
CA ALA A 98 2.86 -14.89 30.37
C ALA A 98 3.56 -13.53 30.53
N LEU A 99 3.23 -12.59 29.67
CA LEU A 99 3.62 -11.19 29.81
C LEU A 99 2.83 -10.57 30.97
N ASP A 100 3.52 -10.23 32.04
CA ASP A 100 2.97 -9.63 33.25
C ASP A 100 3.58 -8.24 33.41
N TYR A 101 2.82 -7.21 33.00
CA TYR A 101 3.23 -5.81 33.07
C TYR A 101 3.10 -5.25 34.49
N ASP A 102 2.26 -5.85 35.33
CA ASP A 102 2.00 -5.43 36.72
C ASP A 102 3.21 -5.69 37.64
N ARG A 103 4.04 -6.67 37.31
CA ARG A 103 5.29 -6.97 38.05
C ARG A 103 6.39 -5.91 37.91
N GLY A 104 6.27 -4.96 36.98
CA GLY A 104 7.28 -3.92 36.74
C GLY A 104 7.38 -2.84 37.83
N GLY A 105 6.36 -2.71 38.68
CA GLY A 105 6.35 -1.74 39.77
C GLY A 105 6.59 -0.30 39.28
N GLU A 106 7.40 0.48 40.01
CA GLU A 106 7.69 1.89 39.68
C GLU A 106 8.61 2.08 38.46
N HIS A 107 9.26 1.02 37.98
CA HIS A 107 10.32 1.05 36.96
C HIS A 107 9.85 0.63 35.55
N GLY A 108 8.59 0.22 35.38
CA GLY A 108 8.09 -0.27 34.09
C GLY A 108 8.71 -1.60 33.68
N VAL A 109 8.42 -2.05 32.46
CA VAL A 109 8.90 -3.34 31.92
C VAL A 109 9.55 -3.10 30.56
N THR A 110 10.80 -3.54 30.42
CA THR A 110 11.53 -3.54 29.15
C THR A 110 11.55 -4.94 28.57
N VAL A 111 10.87 -5.18 27.45
CA VAL A 111 10.67 -6.54 26.93
C VAL A 111 10.83 -6.66 25.42
N ILE A 112 11.56 -7.68 24.98
CA ILE A 112 11.63 -8.12 23.59
C ILE A 112 10.79 -9.39 23.47
N ALA A 113 9.62 -9.27 22.87
CA ALA A 113 8.66 -10.35 22.69
C ALA A 113 8.84 -11.01 21.32
N VAL A 114 9.17 -12.30 21.31
CA VAL A 114 9.32 -13.12 20.11
C VAL A 114 8.12 -14.07 20.00
N GLY A 115 7.38 -14.03 18.90
CA GLY A 115 6.25 -14.95 18.74
C GLY A 115 5.51 -14.86 17.40
N GLY A 116 4.48 -15.70 17.26
CA GLY A 116 3.68 -15.87 16.03
C GLY A 116 2.26 -15.28 16.12
N TYR A 117 1.27 -15.97 15.56
CA TYR A 117 -0.14 -15.50 15.58
C TYR A 117 -0.76 -15.42 16.97
N SER A 118 -0.25 -16.15 17.95
CA SER A 118 -0.61 -16.04 19.37
C SER A 118 -0.52 -14.61 19.91
N LEU A 119 0.39 -13.78 19.39
CA LEU A 119 0.52 -12.36 19.73
C LEU A 119 -0.59 -11.49 19.11
N SER A 120 -1.30 -12.00 18.09
CA SER A 120 -2.25 -11.23 17.29
C SER A 120 -3.66 -11.21 17.85
N ARG A 121 -4.03 -12.16 18.72
CA ARG A 121 -5.37 -12.23 19.34
C ARG A 121 -5.33 -11.82 20.82
N GLY A 122 -5.87 -10.64 21.13
CA GLY A 122 -6.12 -10.20 22.51
C GLY A 122 -4.92 -9.72 23.32
N LEU A 123 -3.68 -9.93 22.86
CA LEU A 123 -2.49 -9.41 23.53
C LEU A 123 -2.04 -8.07 22.93
N THR A 124 -2.00 -7.03 23.76
CA THR A 124 -1.42 -5.72 23.44
C THR A 124 -0.07 -5.63 24.13
N LEU A 125 0.99 -5.34 23.37
CA LEU A 125 2.29 -5.05 23.95
C LEU A 125 2.31 -3.59 24.40
N GLU A 126 2.42 -3.37 25.71
CA GLU A 126 2.50 -2.02 26.25
C GLU A 126 3.85 -1.38 25.95
N GLY A 127 3.82 -0.08 25.60
CA GLY A 127 5.03 0.67 25.29
C GLY A 127 5.77 0.17 24.05
N LEU A 128 5.07 -0.40 23.07
CA LEU A 128 5.69 -0.93 21.86
C LEU A 128 6.33 0.22 21.04
N MET A 129 7.66 0.12 20.86
CA MET A 129 8.47 1.11 20.15
C MET A 129 9.06 0.55 18.85
N VAL A 130 9.48 -0.72 18.85
CA VAL A 130 10.17 -1.34 17.72
C VAL A 130 9.51 -2.64 17.33
N SER A 131 9.24 -2.83 16.05
CA SER A 131 8.60 -4.04 15.55
C SER A 131 9.32 -4.60 14.34
N TYR A 132 9.79 -5.84 14.45
CA TYR A 132 10.21 -6.66 13.32
C TYR A 132 9.04 -7.52 12.89
N PHE A 133 8.39 -7.09 11.82
CA PHE A 133 7.21 -7.71 11.27
C PHE A 133 7.50 -8.25 9.87
N LEU A 134 8.04 -9.47 9.81
CA LEU A 134 8.50 -10.08 8.56
C LEU A 134 7.44 -10.94 7.88
N ARG A 135 6.33 -11.20 8.57
CA ARG A 135 5.21 -11.94 7.99
C ARG A 135 4.32 -10.98 7.22
N ASN A 136 3.94 -11.38 6.03
CA ASN A 136 2.95 -10.63 5.25
C ASN A 136 1.61 -11.38 5.35
N SER A 137 0.58 -10.71 5.84
CA SER A 137 -0.81 -11.14 5.64
C SER A 137 -1.41 -10.22 4.58
N MET A 138 -2.37 -10.71 3.82
CA MET A 138 -3.13 -9.90 2.86
C MET A 138 -4.59 -9.73 3.28
N MET A 139 -4.96 -10.31 4.43
CA MET A 139 -6.31 -10.24 4.95
C MET A 139 -6.52 -8.91 5.66
N TYR A 140 -7.51 -8.15 5.21
CA TYR A 140 -7.87 -6.86 5.77
C TYR A 140 -8.07 -6.90 7.29
N ASP A 141 -8.88 -7.83 7.82
CA ASP A 141 -9.11 -7.98 9.26
C ASP A 141 -7.83 -8.27 10.04
N THR A 142 -6.99 -9.14 9.49
CA THR A 142 -5.74 -9.55 10.14
C THR A 142 -4.74 -8.40 10.14
N LEU A 143 -4.58 -7.71 9.00
CA LEU A 143 -3.74 -6.52 8.87
C LEU A 143 -4.22 -5.41 9.81
N MET A 144 -5.52 -5.18 9.91
CA MET A 144 -6.12 -4.21 10.84
C MET A 144 -5.87 -4.56 12.30
N GLN A 145 -6.05 -5.83 12.69
CA GLN A 145 -5.73 -6.28 14.04
C GLN A 145 -4.24 -6.17 14.35
N MET A 146 -3.39 -6.43 13.36
CA MET A 146 -1.93 -6.34 13.45
C MET A 146 -1.41 -4.90 13.35
N GLY A 147 -2.21 -3.93 12.91
CA GLY A 147 -1.82 -2.51 12.86
C GLY A 147 -1.40 -1.96 14.23
N ARG A 148 -1.91 -2.56 15.32
CA ARG A 148 -1.47 -2.25 16.70
C ARG A 148 0.00 -2.58 16.96
N TRP A 149 0.64 -3.36 16.09
CA TRP A 149 2.06 -3.69 16.16
C TRP A 149 2.97 -2.61 15.59
N PHE A 150 2.46 -1.49 15.10
CA PHE A 150 3.34 -0.42 14.62
C PHE A 150 4.02 0.34 15.76
N GLY A 151 3.50 0.17 16.97
CA GLY A 151 3.87 1.00 18.10
C GLY A 151 3.19 2.36 17.96
N TYR A 152 2.48 2.78 19.00
CA TYR A 152 1.99 4.14 19.06
C TYR A 152 2.17 4.66 20.47
N ARG A 153 3.05 5.64 20.58
CA ARG A 153 3.26 6.39 21.81
C ARG A 153 3.27 7.88 21.44
N PRO A 154 2.19 8.62 21.76
CA PRO A 154 2.11 10.05 21.46
C PRO A 154 3.35 10.79 21.97
N GLY A 155 3.97 11.59 21.09
CA GLY A 155 5.18 12.37 21.39
C GLY A 155 6.50 11.60 21.33
N TYR A 156 6.50 10.39 20.77
CA TYR A 156 7.70 9.57 20.52
C TYR A 156 7.68 8.95 19.11
N GLU A 157 7.00 9.62 18.18
CA GLU A 157 6.82 9.15 16.80
C GLU A 157 8.16 9.05 16.05
N ASP A 158 9.12 9.90 16.39
CA ASP A 158 10.49 9.93 15.87
C ASP A 158 11.35 8.74 16.33
N LEU A 159 10.99 8.09 17.44
CA LEU A 159 11.69 6.91 17.97
C LEU A 159 11.10 5.57 17.52
N CYS A 160 9.85 5.54 17.06
CA CYS A 160 9.19 4.30 16.67
C CYS A 160 9.76 3.72 15.37
N ARG A 161 9.99 2.41 15.30
CA ARG A 161 10.54 1.74 14.08
C ARG A 161 9.75 0.48 13.75
N VAL A 162 9.38 0.34 12.47
CA VAL A 162 8.74 -0.86 11.95
C VAL A 162 9.54 -1.41 10.77
N TRP A 163 10.09 -2.61 10.96
CA TRP A 163 10.84 -3.34 9.96
C TRP A 163 9.92 -4.38 9.33
N MET A 164 9.58 -4.19 8.05
CA MET A 164 8.72 -5.11 7.31
C MET A 164 9.11 -5.20 5.84
N PRO A 165 8.73 -6.28 5.12
CA PRO A 165 8.97 -6.39 3.69
C PRO A 165 8.27 -5.27 2.92
N ALA A 166 8.86 -4.83 1.79
CA ALA A 166 8.30 -3.77 0.95
C ALA A 166 6.87 -4.08 0.49
N ASP A 167 6.55 -5.35 0.27
CA ASP A 167 5.20 -5.79 -0.06
C ASP A 167 4.20 -5.60 1.09
N GLY A 168 4.65 -5.74 2.34
CA GLY A 168 3.82 -5.45 3.51
C GLY A 168 3.48 -3.96 3.58
N VAL A 169 4.48 -3.10 3.36
CA VAL A 169 4.29 -1.64 3.31
C VAL A 169 3.21 -1.25 2.30
N GLY A 170 3.28 -1.83 1.09
CA GLY A 170 2.29 -1.56 0.04
C GLY A 170 0.87 -1.99 0.41
N TRP A 171 0.70 -3.14 1.10
CA TRP A 171 -0.61 -3.59 1.57
C TRP A 171 -1.18 -2.67 2.65
N TYR A 172 -0.36 -2.25 3.62
CA TYR A 172 -0.82 -1.32 4.65
C TYR A 172 -1.13 0.07 4.10
N ALA A 173 -0.34 0.57 3.15
CA ALA A 173 -0.63 1.82 2.48
C ALA A 173 -1.99 1.75 1.75
N HIS A 174 -2.23 0.66 1.01
CA HIS A 174 -3.49 0.45 0.31
C HIS A 174 -4.69 0.40 1.25
N ILE A 175 -4.59 -0.37 2.33
CA ILE A 175 -5.67 -0.50 3.32
C ILE A 175 -5.91 0.82 4.05
N HIS A 176 -4.85 1.54 4.40
CA HIS A 176 -4.98 2.84 5.04
C HIS A 176 -5.74 3.84 4.14
N GLU A 177 -5.43 3.85 2.84
CA GLU A 177 -6.17 4.67 1.87
C GLU A 177 -7.65 4.25 1.78
N ALA A 178 -7.92 2.94 1.70
CA ALA A 178 -9.28 2.42 1.68
C ALA A 178 -10.07 2.75 2.96
N MET A 179 -9.42 2.72 4.13
CA MET A 179 -10.01 3.12 5.40
C MET A 179 -10.34 4.60 5.46
N GLU A 180 -9.39 5.46 5.09
CA GLU A 180 -9.59 6.91 5.04
C GLU A 180 -10.77 7.24 4.11
N ASP A 181 -10.83 6.57 2.96
CA ASP A 181 -11.91 6.67 2.00
C ASP A 181 -13.27 6.26 2.59
N LEU A 182 -13.32 5.14 3.31
CA LEU A 182 -14.53 4.69 4.01
C LEU A 182 -14.92 5.69 5.11
N GLN A 183 -13.99 6.14 5.95
CA GLN A 183 -14.27 7.12 7.00
C GLN A 183 -14.78 8.45 6.43
N ALA A 184 -14.18 8.94 5.34
CA ALA A 184 -14.63 10.13 4.65
C ALA A 184 -16.04 9.94 4.04
N GLN A 185 -16.36 8.76 3.54
CA GLN A 185 -17.72 8.43 3.10
C GLN A 185 -18.71 8.42 4.28
N LEU A 186 -18.36 7.79 5.40
CA LEU A 186 -19.19 7.73 6.60
C LEU A 186 -19.47 9.14 7.16
N LYS A 187 -18.45 10.00 7.26
CA LYS A 187 -18.62 11.41 7.68
C LYS A 187 -19.55 12.18 6.74
N ARG A 188 -19.45 11.96 5.43
CA ARG A 188 -20.37 12.59 4.45
C ARG A 188 -21.81 12.10 4.63
N MET A 189 -21.99 10.81 4.84
CA MET A 189 -23.29 10.22 5.09
C MET A 189 -23.91 10.74 6.39
N GLU A 190 -23.10 10.94 7.43
CA GLU A 190 -23.52 11.58 8.69
C GLU A 190 -23.98 13.02 8.45
N LEU A 191 -23.19 13.83 7.73
CA LEU A 191 -23.56 15.20 7.34
C LEU A 191 -24.85 15.25 6.50
N ALA A 192 -25.05 14.26 5.63
CA ALA A 192 -26.25 14.09 4.82
C ALA A 192 -27.44 13.45 5.58
N LYS A 193 -27.29 13.15 6.88
CA LYS A 193 -28.29 12.48 7.72
C LYS A 193 -28.80 11.15 7.14
N ALA A 194 -27.91 10.38 6.51
CA ALA A 194 -28.21 9.07 5.95
C ALA A 194 -28.66 8.07 7.04
N THR A 195 -29.48 7.09 6.67
CA THR A 195 -29.98 6.08 7.61
C THR A 195 -28.96 4.98 7.87
N PRO A 196 -28.97 4.32 9.05
CA PRO A 196 -28.10 3.19 9.35
C PRO A 196 -28.14 2.04 8.30
N GLU A 197 -29.27 1.86 7.62
CA GLU A 197 -29.40 0.90 6.52
C GLU A 197 -28.54 1.32 5.31
N GLN A 198 -28.57 2.60 4.95
CA GLN A 198 -27.72 3.15 3.89
C GLN A 198 -26.24 3.04 4.27
N PHE A 199 -25.90 3.29 5.54
CA PHE A 199 -24.56 3.05 6.08
C PHE A 199 -24.13 1.60 5.91
N GLY A 200 -24.98 0.64 6.27
CA GLY A 200 -24.73 -0.79 6.07
C GLY A 200 -24.52 -1.16 4.60
N LEU A 201 -25.28 -0.56 3.68
CA LEU A 201 -25.14 -0.79 2.24
C LEU A 201 -23.84 -0.19 1.69
N ALA A 202 -23.44 1.00 2.14
CA ALA A 202 -22.19 1.66 1.78
C ALA A 202 -20.97 0.86 2.24
N VAL A 203 -20.98 0.41 3.51
CA VAL A 203 -19.93 -0.47 4.05
C VAL A 203 -19.89 -1.77 3.26
N ARG A 204 -21.03 -2.40 2.93
CA ARG A 204 -21.08 -3.66 2.16
C ARG A 204 -20.75 -3.53 0.68
N SER A 205 -20.76 -2.33 0.11
CA SER A 205 -20.38 -2.08 -1.28
C SER A 205 -18.95 -1.58 -1.42
N HIS A 206 -18.26 -1.37 -0.29
CA HIS A 206 -16.84 -1.08 -0.31
C HIS A 206 -16.09 -2.32 -0.81
N PRO A 207 -15.23 -2.19 -1.84
CA PRO A 207 -14.55 -3.33 -2.45
C PRO A 207 -13.80 -4.20 -1.43
N GLU A 208 -13.21 -3.56 -0.41
CA GLU A 208 -12.34 -4.22 0.57
C GLU A 208 -13.09 -4.95 1.72
N THR A 209 -14.28 -4.50 2.11
CA THR A 209 -15.07 -5.11 3.20
C THR A 209 -15.85 -6.35 2.75
N LEU A 210 -16.20 -6.42 1.45
CA LEU A 210 -16.79 -7.60 0.81
C LEU A 210 -15.86 -8.82 0.90
N ILE A 211 -14.54 -8.60 0.88
CA ILE A 211 -13.51 -9.64 0.97
C ILE A 211 -13.58 -10.40 2.30
N VAL A 212 -13.73 -9.66 3.39
CA VAL A 212 -13.79 -10.17 4.77
C VAL A 212 -15.03 -11.04 4.99
N THR A 213 -16.19 -10.52 4.60
CA THR A 213 -17.48 -11.17 4.87
C THR A 213 -17.72 -12.40 4.01
N ALA A 214 -17.14 -12.43 2.80
CA ALA A 214 -17.23 -13.58 1.90
C ALA A 214 -16.46 -14.79 2.43
N ARG A 215 -15.24 -14.62 2.96
CA ARG A 215 -14.35 -15.75 3.35
C ARG A 215 -14.88 -16.58 4.53
N ASN A 216 -15.48 -15.97 5.55
CA ASN A 216 -16.04 -16.68 6.71
C ASN A 216 -17.23 -17.61 6.40
N LYS A 217 -17.76 -17.62 5.17
CA LYS A 217 -18.89 -18.45 4.73
C LYS A 217 -18.56 -19.42 3.58
N MET A 218 -17.29 -19.59 3.22
CA MET A 218 -16.90 -20.24 1.95
C MET A 218 -16.37 -21.67 2.08
N GLY A 219 -17.05 -22.60 1.41
CA GLY A 219 -16.44 -23.81 0.84
C GLY A 219 -15.87 -23.54 -0.57
N SER A 220 -14.93 -24.36 -1.02
CA SER A 220 -14.24 -24.20 -2.31
C SER A 220 -15.21 -24.16 -3.50
N GLY A 221 -15.02 -23.22 -4.43
CA GLY A 221 -15.66 -23.24 -5.76
C GLY A 221 -16.93 -22.40 -5.93
N LYS A 222 -17.43 -21.69 -4.91
CA LYS A 222 -18.61 -20.83 -5.08
C LYS A 222 -18.27 -19.49 -5.74
N GLN A 223 -19.14 -19.11 -6.68
CA GLN A 223 -19.17 -17.83 -7.36
C GLN A 223 -19.88 -16.79 -6.47
N LEU A 224 -19.23 -15.65 -6.19
CA LEU A 224 -19.80 -14.61 -5.34
C LEU A 224 -20.04 -13.32 -6.14
N PRO A 225 -21.25 -12.75 -6.15
CA PRO A 225 -21.50 -11.42 -6.70
C PRO A 225 -20.89 -10.36 -5.75
N VAL A 226 -19.88 -9.66 -6.24
CA VAL A 226 -19.26 -8.49 -5.63
C VAL A 226 -19.81 -7.25 -6.35
N ARG A 227 -20.27 -6.25 -5.59
CA ARG A 227 -20.75 -4.98 -6.15
C ARG A 227 -19.65 -3.95 -5.99
N VAL A 228 -18.99 -3.51 -7.07
CA VAL A 228 -17.98 -2.44 -7.00
C VAL A 228 -18.49 -1.18 -7.68
N GLY A 229 -18.37 -0.06 -6.97
CA GLY A 229 -18.63 1.27 -7.51
C GLY A 229 -17.43 1.82 -8.26
N LEU A 230 -17.60 2.32 -9.50
CA LEU A 230 -16.53 2.99 -10.23
C LEU A 230 -16.49 4.51 -9.99
N ALA A 231 -17.55 5.10 -9.45
CA ALA A 231 -17.58 6.54 -9.13
C ALA A 231 -16.53 6.90 -8.06
N GLU A 232 -15.87 8.04 -8.24
CA GLU A 232 -14.79 8.53 -7.35
C GLU A 232 -13.58 7.60 -7.23
N ASN A 233 -13.44 6.62 -8.14
CA ASN A 233 -12.34 5.67 -8.15
C ASN A 233 -11.39 5.86 -9.34
N LEU A 234 -10.13 5.50 -9.11
CA LEU A 234 -9.13 5.34 -10.16
C LEU A 234 -8.94 3.85 -10.41
N ILE A 235 -9.12 3.45 -11.66
CA ILE A 235 -8.84 2.09 -12.13
C ILE A 235 -7.58 2.13 -12.98
N GLU A 236 -6.58 1.32 -12.67
CA GLU A 236 -5.33 1.27 -13.44
C GLU A 236 -5.00 -0.16 -13.86
N THR A 237 -4.27 -0.29 -14.97
CA THR A 237 -3.72 -1.56 -15.49
C THR A 237 -2.47 -2.02 -14.74
N THR A 238 -2.57 -2.26 -13.42
CA THR A 238 -1.43 -2.63 -12.55
C THR A 238 -0.88 -4.04 -12.81
N ARG A 239 -1.65 -4.86 -13.53
CA ARG A 239 -1.28 -6.20 -14.00
C ARG A 239 -1.48 -6.31 -15.51
N ILE A 240 -0.44 -6.68 -16.25
CA ILE A 240 -0.47 -6.83 -17.71
C ILE A 240 0.19 -8.16 -18.09
N VAL A 241 -0.48 -8.99 -18.90
CA VAL A 241 0.12 -10.22 -19.44
C VAL A 241 1.12 -9.86 -20.55
N CYS A 242 2.36 -10.33 -20.39
CA CYS A 242 3.48 -10.05 -21.29
C CYS A 242 3.48 -10.96 -22.55
N ASP A 243 2.33 -11.06 -23.22
CA ASP A 243 2.26 -11.70 -24.53
C ASP A 243 2.66 -10.69 -25.63
N PRO A 244 3.68 -10.96 -26.46
CA PRO A 244 4.16 -9.98 -27.45
C PRO A 244 3.09 -9.52 -28.44
N ARG A 245 2.15 -10.40 -28.83
CA ARG A 245 1.06 -10.01 -29.73
C ARG A 245 0.08 -9.09 -29.03
N GLN A 246 -0.29 -9.40 -27.78
CA GLN A 246 -1.15 -8.56 -26.96
C GLN A 246 -0.53 -7.19 -26.67
N LEU A 247 0.76 -7.14 -26.32
CA LEU A 247 1.47 -5.89 -26.08
C LEU A 247 1.51 -5.01 -27.33
N ALA A 248 1.78 -5.60 -28.50
CA ALA A 248 1.74 -4.87 -29.77
C ALA A 248 0.33 -4.36 -30.11
N GLN A 249 -0.71 -5.15 -29.85
CA GLN A 249 -2.10 -4.72 -30.03
C GLN A 249 -2.48 -3.57 -29.09
N ASN A 250 -2.05 -3.64 -27.82
CA ASN A 250 -2.28 -2.58 -26.85
C ASN A 250 -1.59 -1.28 -27.28
N MET A 251 -0.34 -1.37 -27.76
CA MET A 251 0.38 -0.22 -28.31
C MET A 251 -0.37 0.39 -29.51
N ALA A 252 -0.78 -0.45 -30.46
CA ALA A 252 -1.53 -0.02 -31.64
C ALA A 252 -2.88 0.64 -31.28
N ALA A 253 -3.56 0.16 -30.23
CA ALA A 253 -4.79 0.75 -29.72
C ALA A 253 -4.54 2.16 -29.15
N GLY A 254 -3.46 2.35 -28.39
CA GLY A 254 -3.02 3.67 -27.93
C GLY A 254 -2.71 4.61 -29.09
N GLU A 255 -1.95 4.15 -30.07
CA GLU A 255 -1.66 4.97 -31.26
C GLU A 255 -2.91 5.34 -32.06
N ALA A 256 -3.86 4.40 -32.20
CA ALA A 256 -5.12 4.63 -32.88
C ALA A 256 -5.95 5.71 -32.18
N LEU A 257 -5.99 5.71 -30.84
CA LEU A 257 -6.60 6.79 -30.06
C LEU A 257 -5.96 8.14 -30.39
N LEU A 258 -4.63 8.25 -30.31
CA LEU A 258 -3.92 9.51 -30.56
C LEU A 258 -4.12 10.00 -32.00
N ARG A 259 -4.07 9.10 -32.98
CA ARG A 259 -4.36 9.44 -34.39
C ARG A 259 -5.81 9.89 -34.57
N GLY A 260 -6.78 9.22 -33.94
CA GLY A 260 -8.19 9.60 -33.97
C GLY A 260 -8.44 10.99 -33.37
N MET A 261 -7.80 11.29 -32.23
CA MET A 261 -7.85 12.61 -31.59
C MET A 261 -7.26 13.71 -32.50
N ALA A 262 -6.10 13.46 -33.10
CA ALA A 262 -5.48 14.41 -34.02
C ALA A 262 -6.33 14.63 -35.29
N ALA A 263 -6.96 13.58 -35.83
CA ALA A 263 -7.78 13.65 -37.04
C ALA A 263 -9.04 14.52 -36.86
N VAL A 264 -9.61 14.54 -35.65
CA VAL A 264 -10.76 15.42 -35.31
C VAL A 264 -10.31 16.80 -34.79
N GLY A 265 -9.01 17.12 -34.88
CA GLY A 265 -8.46 18.43 -34.53
C GLY A 265 -8.32 18.69 -33.04
N GLN A 266 -8.19 17.66 -32.20
CA GLN A 266 -7.91 17.87 -30.77
C GLN A 266 -6.56 18.56 -30.56
N VAL A 267 -6.53 19.51 -29.61
CA VAL A 267 -5.30 20.21 -29.22
C VAL A 267 -4.57 19.40 -28.16
N PHE A 268 -3.28 19.14 -28.40
CA PHE A 268 -2.38 18.49 -27.45
C PHE A 268 -1.65 19.58 -26.66
N GLU A 269 -2.26 20.07 -25.57
CA GLU A 269 -1.69 21.12 -24.72
C GLU A 269 -0.43 20.60 -24.01
N PRO A 270 0.76 21.20 -24.21
CA PRO A 270 1.96 20.78 -23.50
C PRO A 270 1.83 21.00 -22.00
N ARG A 271 2.22 20.01 -21.22
CA ARG A 271 2.31 20.01 -19.75
C ARG A 271 3.73 19.66 -19.32
N PRO A 272 4.17 20.06 -18.12
CA PRO A 272 5.48 19.67 -17.60
C PRO A 272 5.73 18.15 -17.61
N ARG A 273 4.66 17.36 -17.49
CA ARG A 273 4.68 15.90 -17.42
C ARG A 273 3.98 15.23 -18.60
N GLY A 274 3.95 15.86 -19.77
CA GLY A 274 3.37 15.27 -20.99
C GLY A 274 2.42 16.20 -21.72
N TYR A 275 1.25 15.71 -22.13
CA TYR A 275 0.27 16.46 -22.92
C TYR A 275 -1.14 16.25 -22.41
N LEU A 276 -1.97 17.29 -22.43
CA LEU A 276 -3.37 17.23 -22.06
C LEU A 276 -4.26 17.54 -23.27
N CYS A 277 -5.21 16.68 -23.55
CA CYS A 277 -6.30 16.93 -24.49
C CYS A 277 -7.60 17.04 -23.71
N ARG A 278 -8.37 18.10 -23.95
CA ARG A 278 -9.61 18.37 -23.23
C ARG A 278 -10.83 17.99 -24.05
N ALA A 279 -11.89 17.53 -23.37
CA ALA A 279 -13.20 17.27 -23.97
C ALA A 279 -13.18 16.33 -25.21
N VAL A 280 -12.38 15.27 -25.14
CA VAL A 280 -12.35 14.17 -26.11
C VAL A 280 -13.67 13.40 -26.06
N ASP A 281 -14.18 13.01 -27.22
CA ASP A 281 -15.43 12.24 -27.29
C ASP A 281 -15.26 10.83 -26.72
N VAL A 282 -16.23 10.40 -25.90
CA VAL A 282 -16.23 9.07 -25.28
C VAL A 282 -16.16 7.93 -26.29
N ALA A 283 -16.59 8.12 -27.54
CA ALA A 283 -16.47 7.12 -28.60
C ALA A 283 -15.01 6.66 -28.80
N LEU A 284 -14.07 7.62 -28.83
CA LEU A 284 -12.64 7.33 -28.99
C LEU A 284 -12.08 6.55 -27.79
N ILE A 285 -12.56 6.87 -26.58
CA ILE A 285 -12.17 6.19 -25.34
C ILE A 285 -12.71 4.76 -25.34
N LYS A 286 -13.96 4.56 -25.76
CA LYS A 286 -14.56 3.22 -25.89
C LYS A 286 -13.81 2.36 -26.89
N ASP A 287 -13.36 2.93 -28.02
CA ASP A 287 -12.63 2.17 -29.03
C ASP A 287 -11.23 1.72 -28.55
N LEU A 288 -10.55 2.55 -27.75
CA LEU A 288 -9.35 2.14 -27.01
C LEU A 288 -9.66 0.95 -26.09
N LEU A 289 -10.64 1.09 -25.20
CA LEU A 289 -10.96 0.07 -24.19
C LEU A 289 -11.46 -1.24 -24.81
N ARG A 290 -12.14 -1.18 -25.96
CA ARG A 290 -12.54 -2.36 -26.74
C ARG A 290 -11.36 -3.12 -27.32
N SER A 291 -10.30 -2.41 -27.71
CA SER A 291 -9.14 -3.01 -28.39
C SER A 291 -8.03 -3.42 -27.41
N TYR A 292 -7.87 -2.68 -26.31
CA TYR A 292 -6.85 -2.93 -25.29
C TYR A 292 -7.24 -4.10 -24.38
N ARG A 293 -6.32 -5.03 -24.09
CA ARG A 293 -6.49 -6.04 -23.03
C ARG A 293 -5.27 -6.04 -22.12
N ALA A 294 -5.48 -5.77 -20.84
CA ALA A 294 -4.45 -5.93 -19.81
C ALA A 294 -4.16 -7.42 -19.59
N ASP A 295 -5.22 -8.21 -19.51
CA ASP A 295 -5.19 -9.66 -19.41
C ASP A 295 -6.17 -10.25 -20.45
N PRO A 296 -5.70 -11.09 -21.38
CA PRO A 296 -6.55 -11.72 -22.39
C PRO A 296 -7.42 -12.86 -21.82
N GLY A 297 -7.23 -13.25 -20.55
CA GLY A 297 -8.09 -14.21 -19.86
C GLY A 297 -9.56 -13.79 -19.91
N ASN A 298 -10.46 -14.77 -19.99
CA ASN A 298 -11.90 -14.53 -19.93
C ASN A 298 -12.53 -15.37 -18.82
N PRO A 299 -12.86 -14.77 -17.65
CA PRO A 299 -12.65 -13.36 -17.29
C PRO A 299 -11.17 -13.01 -17.04
N PRO A 300 -10.76 -11.73 -17.14
CA PRO A 300 -9.40 -11.29 -16.82
C PRO A 300 -9.08 -11.50 -15.34
N ALA A 301 -7.81 -11.62 -14.95
CA ALA A 301 -7.44 -11.83 -13.54
C ALA A 301 -7.91 -10.67 -12.64
N ASP A 302 -7.67 -9.42 -13.05
CA ASP A 302 -8.20 -8.22 -12.38
C ASP A 302 -9.60 -7.88 -12.94
N PRO A 303 -10.68 -8.05 -12.15
CA PRO A 303 -12.04 -7.75 -12.59
C PRO A 303 -12.28 -6.26 -12.84
N LEU A 304 -11.52 -5.37 -12.20
CA LEU A 304 -11.73 -3.93 -12.34
C LEU A 304 -11.25 -3.43 -13.70
N THR A 305 -10.34 -4.15 -14.35
CA THR A 305 -9.90 -3.88 -15.72
C THR A 305 -10.69 -4.65 -16.78
N ASP A 306 -11.77 -5.34 -16.39
CA ASP A 306 -12.66 -6.03 -17.32
C ASP A 306 -13.29 -5.03 -18.31
N PRO A 307 -13.03 -5.16 -19.62
CA PRO A 307 -13.59 -4.27 -20.63
C PRO A 307 -15.12 -4.21 -20.60
N LYS A 308 -15.79 -5.30 -20.21
CA LYS A 308 -17.25 -5.34 -20.11
C LYS A 308 -17.74 -4.50 -18.93
N LEU A 309 -17.14 -4.66 -17.75
CA LEU A 309 -17.51 -3.92 -16.54
C LEU A 309 -17.36 -2.40 -16.75
N ILE A 310 -16.19 -1.99 -17.26
CA ILE A 310 -15.91 -0.59 -17.56
C ILE A 310 -16.84 -0.09 -18.67
N GLY A 311 -17.02 -0.88 -19.72
CA GLY A 311 -17.89 -0.56 -20.86
C GLY A 311 -19.34 -0.31 -20.43
N ASP A 312 -19.93 -1.21 -19.66
CA ASP A 312 -21.31 -1.09 -19.16
C ASP A 312 -21.48 0.17 -18.29
N TYR A 313 -20.50 0.48 -17.44
CA TYR A 313 -20.52 1.69 -16.61
C TYR A 313 -20.44 2.98 -17.44
N ILE A 314 -19.56 3.00 -18.46
CA ILE A 314 -19.42 4.11 -19.39
C ILE A 314 -20.70 4.28 -20.19
N ASP A 315 -21.28 3.20 -20.72
CA ASP A 315 -22.44 3.23 -21.61
C ASP A 315 -23.68 3.79 -20.92
N ALA A 316 -23.88 3.46 -19.64
CA ALA A 316 -24.94 4.04 -18.83
C ALA A 316 -24.85 5.57 -18.65
N ARG A 317 -23.67 6.17 -18.90
CA ARG A 317 -23.37 7.59 -18.64
C ARG A 317 -22.82 8.34 -19.87
N ALA A 318 -22.68 7.66 -21.00
CA ALA A 318 -22.04 8.20 -22.20
C ALA A 318 -22.84 9.35 -22.82
N ALA A 319 -24.15 9.43 -22.51
CA ALA A 319 -25.02 10.52 -22.95
C ALA A 319 -25.00 11.75 -22.02
N CYS A 320 -24.34 11.67 -20.86
CA CYS A 320 -24.32 12.74 -19.85
C CYS A 320 -22.95 12.89 -19.18
N GLU A 321 -22.76 12.34 -17.98
CA GLU A 321 -21.61 12.55 -17.10
C GLU A 321 -20.28 12.10 -17.72
N LEU A 322 -20.30 11.08 -18.59
CA LEU A 322 -19.11 10.50 -19.22
C LEU A 322 -19.07 10.72 -20.73
N ALA A 323 -19.81 11.71 -21.26
CA ALA A 323 -19.84 12.00 -22.69
C ALA A 323 -18.51 12.56 -23.23
N LYS A 324 -17.81 13.34 -22.41
CA LYS A 324 -16.55 14.01 -22.77
C LYS A 324 -15.50 13.74 -21.72
N TRP A 325 -14.31 13.38 -22.18
CA TRP A 325 -13.18 12.97 -21.36
C TRP A 325 -12.03 13.96 -21.52
N ASP A 326 -11.31 14.20 -20.45
CA ASP A 326 -9.96 14.75 -20.58
C ASP A 326 -8.99 13.56 -20.72
N VAL A 327 -7.98 13.70 -21.56
CA VAL A 327 -6.97 12.67 -21.85
C VAL A 327 -5.61 13.24 -21.54
N PHE A 328 -4.96 12.71 -20.50
CA PHE A 328 -3.61 13.06 -20.13
C PHE A 328 -2.63 12.00 -20.64
N ILE A 329 -1.77 12.38 -21.58
CA ILE A 329 -0.70 11.54 -22.12
C ILE A 329 0.56 11.86 -21.32
N ALA A 330 0.85 11.04 -20.31
CA ALA A 330 1.91 11.29 -19.38
C ALA A 330 3.29 10.92 -19.98
N SER A 331 4.27 11.78 -19.73
CA SER A 331 5.68 11.60 -20.06
C SER A 331 6.52 11.87 -18.82
N SER A 332 7.48 10.99 -18.55
CA SER A 332 8.44 11.17 -17.46
C SER A 332 9.33 12.40 -17.71
N THR A 333 9.79 13.01 -16.63
CA THR A 333 10.77 14.11 -16.66
C THR A 333 12.20 13.63 -16.41
N ARG A 334 12.39 12.33 -16.16
CA ARG A 334 13.72 11.73 -15.99
C ARG A 334 14.50 11.82 -17.30
N ARG A 335 15.74 12.30 -17.22
CA ARG A 335 16.61 12.48 -18.39
C ARG A 335 17.39 11.23 -18.78
N GLU A 336 17.32 10.18 -17.96
CA GLU A 336 18.05 8.92 -18.15
C GLU A 336 17.44 8.05 -19.26
N PHE A 337 16.17 8.27 -19.61
CA PHE A 337 15.49 7.51 -20.64
C PHE A 337 15.27 8.36 -21.88
N GLU A 338 15.63 7.78 -23.02
CA GLU A 338 15.35 8.38 -24.33
C GLU A 338 13.84 8.39 -24.61
N PRO A 339 13.32 9.45 -25.25
CA PRO A 339 11.93 9.49 -25.70
C PRO A 339 11.62 8.36 -26.70
N VAL A 340 10.46 7.74 -26.53
CA VAL A 340 9.94 6.67 -27.38
C VAL A 340 8.75 7.21 -28.17
N PRO A 341 8.68 6.99 -29.49
CA PRO A 341 7.56 7.46 -30.29
C PRO A 341 6.28 6.70 -29.94
N LEU A 342 5.19 7.45 -29.77
CA LEU A 342 3.83 6.92 -29.69
C LEU A 342 2.94 7.74 -30.63
N ALA A 343 2.60 7.16 -31.77
CA ALA A 343 1.99 7.87 -32.91
C ALA A 343 2.82 9.09 -33.35
N HIS A 344 2.31 10.31 -33.13
CA HIS A 344 2.97 11.57 -33.51
C HIS A 344 3.63 12.29 -32.32
N LEU A 345 3.64 11.68 -31.14
CA LEU A 345 4.26 12.21 -29.92
C LEU A 345 5.53 11.41 -29.59
N ASN A 346 6.46 12.05 -28.88
CA ASN A 346 7.64 11.41 -28.29
C ASN A 346 7.50 11.47 -26.77
N LEU A 347 7.43 10.31 -26.12
CA LEU A 347 7.16 10.19 -24.69
C LEU A 347 8.33 9.52 -23.98
N VAL A 348 8.76 10.08 -22.85
CA VAL A 348 9.74 9.43 -21.99
C VAL A 348 9.01 8.41 -21.10
N PRO A 349 9.40 7.14 -21.10
CA PRO A 349 8.71 6.12 -20.31
C PRO A 349 8.96 6.28 -18.81
N PHE A 350 8.01 5.79 -18.02
CA PHE A 350 8.13 5.71 -16.56
C PHE A 350 8.74 4.37 -16.17
N GLU A 351 9.87 4.40 -15.48
CA GLU A 351 10.42 3.19 -14.87
C GLU A 351 9.54 2.72 -13.71
N ARG A 352 9.19 1.43 -13.68
CA ARG A 352 8.47 0.79 -12.58
C ARG A 352 9.08 -0.56 -12.24
N SER A 353 9.26 -0.82 -10.95
CA SER A 353 9.62 -2.15 -10.47
C SER A 353 8.47 -3.12 -10.71
N VAL A 354 8.81 -4.36 -11.09
CA VAL A 354 7.85 -5.44 -11.25
C VAL A 354 8.13 -6.56 -10.27
N ASP A 355 7.11 -7.36 -9.94
CA ASP A 355 7.31 -8.58 -9.17
C ASP A 355 8.14 -9.60 -10.00
N PRO A 356 9.32 -10.04 -9.51
CA PRO A 356 10.17 -10.95 -10.28
C PRO A 356 9.57 -12.34 -10.49
N GLY A 357 8.70 -12.81 -9.58
CA GLY A 357 8.03 -14.10 -9.66
C GLY A 357 6.96 -14.10 -10.76
N ASP A 358 6.09 -13.11 -10.75
CA ASP A 358 5.07 -12.92 -11.78
C ASP A 358 5.69 -12.68 -13.16
N TYR A 359 6.76 -11.87 -13.22
CA TYR A 359 7.42 -11.56 -14.49
C TYR A 359 8.02 -12.81 -15.16
N ARG A 360 8.57 -13.74 -14.38
CA ARG A 360 9.05 -15.04 -14.90
C ARG A 360 7.93 -15.89 -15.48
N ASN A 361 6.70 -15.72 -15.00
CA ASN A 361 5.50 -16.38 -15.52
C ASN A 361 4.87 -15.61 -16.69
N GLY A 362 5.55 -14.59 -17.23
CA GLY A 362 5.06 -13.77 -18.34
C GLY A 362 4.02 -12.75 -17.92
N ILE A 363 4.05 -12.28 -16.66
CA ILE A 363 3.08 -11.32 -16.15
C ILE A 363 3.77 -10.13 -15.50
N LEU A 364 3.45 -8.94 -15.97
CA LEU A 364 3.90 -7.69 -15.40
C LEU A 364 2.93 -7.27 -14.31
N THR A 365 3.33 -7.42 -13.06
CA THR A 365 2.62 -6.86 -11.91
C THR A 365 3.48 -5.76 -11.30
N ILE A 366 2.95 -4.53 -11.21
CA ILE A 366 3.67 -3.39 -10.63
C ILE A 366 3.93 -3.65 -9.15
N SER A 367 5.19 -3.60 -8.73
CA SER A 367 5.62 -3.84 -7.35
C SER A 367 6.19 -2.57 -6.70
N GLY A 368 6.38 -2.61 -5.38
CA GLY A 368 6.91 -1.49 -4.59
C GLY A 368 5.86 -0.71 -3.80
N ALA A 369 6.29 0.34 -3.11
CA ALA A 369 5.52 0.99 -2.05
C ALA A 369 4.16 1.58 -2.47
N SER A 370 4.00 2.04 -3.71
CA SER A 370 2.72 2.60 -4.19
C SER A 370 1.82 1.59 -4.89
N ARG A 371 2.35 0.47 -5.42
CA ARG A 371 1.66 -0.48 -6.32
C ARG A 371 0.78 0.16 -7.41
N ARG A 372 1.12 1.39 -7.82
CA ARG A 372 0.38 2.18 -8.80
C ARG A 372 1.26 2.45 -10.01
N ILE A 373 0.62 2.62 -11.15
CA ILE A 373 1.34 2.95 -12.38
C ILE A 373 1.64 4.47 -12.39
N GLY A 374 0.70 5.27 -11.92
CA GLY A 374 0.77 6.73 -11.89
C GLY A 374 1.20 7.35 -10.56
N SER A 375 1.19 8.69 -10.57
CA SER A 375 1.30 9.52 -9.36
C SER A 375 -0.07 10.10 -9.01
N SER A 376 -0.31 10.36 -7.72
CA SER A 376 -1.48 11.10 -7.24
C SER A 376 -1.66 12.46 -7.91
N GLU A 377 -0.56 13.06 -8.38
CA GLU A 377 -0.58 14.36 -9.07
C GLU A 377 -1.19 14.29 -10.48
N ASP A 378 -1.16 13.12 -11.13
CA ASP A 378 -1.71 12.97 -12.49
C ASP A 378 -3.21 13.31 -12.50
N GLU A 379 -3.90 13.09 -11.39
CA GLU A 379 -5.33 13.36 -11.25
C GLU A 379 -5.64 14.85 -11.07
N ARG A 380 -4.64 15.72 -10.94
CA ARG A 380 -4.85 17.18 -11.01
C ARG A 380 -5.06 17.66 -12.45
N GLU A 381 -4.60 16.89 -13.43
CA GLU A 381 -4.75 17.24 -14.84
C GLU A 381 -6.23 17.32 -15.23
N GLY A 382 -6.56 18.30 -16.08
CA GLY A 382 -7.94 18.66 -16.43
C GLY A 382 -8.59 19.69 -15.50
N LEU A 383 -8.11 19.85 -14.26
CA LEU A 383 -8.63 20.87 -13.34
C LEU A 383 -7.97 22.23 -13.54
N LEU A 384 -8.73 23.28 -13.22
CA LEU A 384 -8.21 24.63 -13.07
C LEU A 384 -7.51 24.79 -11.72
N LYS A 385 -6.57 25.73 -11.63
CA LYS A 385 -5.85 26.03 -10.39
C LYS A 385 -6.82 26.33 -9.23
N ASP A 386 -7.80 27.18 -9.46
CA ASP A 386 -8.80 27.54 -8.44
C ASP A 386 -9.61 26.32 -7.95
N GLN A 387 -9.90 25.36 -8.84
CA GLN A 387 -10.59 24.12 -8.45
C GLN A 387 -9.71 23.23 -7.57
N ILE A 388 -8.41 23.16 -7.88
CA ILE A 388 -7.43 22.41 -7.08
C ILE A 388 -7.30 23.06 -5.70
N ASP A 389 -7.18 24.38 -5.64
CA ASP A 389 -7.01 25.13 -4.40
C ASP A 389 -8.25 24.99 -3.51
N VAL A 390 -9.46 25.07 -4.08
CA VAL A 390 -10.72 24.83 -3.36
C VAL A 390 -10.80 23.39 -2.83
N ALA A 391 -10.42 22.39 -3.63
CA ALA A 391 -10.44 20.99 -3.20
C ALA A 391 -9.43 20.73 -2.05
N LEU A 392 -8.23 21.31 -2.15
CA LEU A 392 -7.21 21.23 -1.10
C LEU A 392 -7.68 21.91 0.19
N GLU A 393 -8.27 23.10 0.10
CA GLU A 393 -8.77 23.82 1.27
C GLU A 393 -9.94 23.08 1.93
N ALA A 394 -10.88 22.56 1.14
CA ALA A 394 -11.96 21.73 1.65
C ALA A 394 -11.42 20.50 2.39
N TYR A 395 -10.44 19.81 1.81
CA TYR A 395 -9.79 18.67 2.45
C TYR A 395 -9.07 19.07 3.75
N ARG A 396 -8.31 20.16 3.73
CA ARG A 396 -7.64 20.71 4.92
C ARG A 396 -8.62 20.94 6.07
N LEU A 397 -9.80 21.48 5.79
CA LEU A 397 -10.84 21.75 6.79
C LEU A 397 -11.50 20.48 7.37
N THR A 398 -11.46 19.35 6.65
CA THR A 398 -11.96 18.06 7.18
C THR A 398 -11.02 17.40 8.18
N ARG A 399 -9.77 17.87 8.27
CA ARG A 399 -8.75 17.29 9.14
C ARG A 399 -8.74 17.95 10.53
N PRO A 400 -8.48 17.18 11.61
CA PRO A 400 -8.44 17.71 12.98
C PRO A 400 -7.35 18.78 13.19
N ASP A 401 -6.19 18.57 12.58
CA ASP A 401 -5.00 19.44 12.64
C ASP A 401 -5.09 20.66 11.70
N LYS A 402 -6.05 20.66 10.77
CA LYS A 402 -6.21 21.68 9.72
C LYS A 402 -4.94 21.93 8.90
N THR A 403 -4.07 20.92 8.78
CA THR A 403 -2.86 20.95 7.96
C THR A 403 -2.99 19.95 6.82
N LEU A 404 -2.32 20.25 5.69
CA LEU A 404 -2.26 19.31 4.58
C LEU A 404 -1.12 18.31 4.82
N PRO A 405 -1.38 16.99 4.71
CA PRO A 405 -0.33 16.00 4.75
C PRO A 405 0.60 16.15 3.54
N LYS A 406 1.83 15.61 3.64
CA LYS A 406 2.79 15.57 2.52
C LYS A 406 2.19 14.91 1.27
N THR A 407 1.35 13.88 1.46
CA THR A 407 0.63 13.19 0.38
C THR A 407 -0.88 13.36 0.61
N VAL A 408 -1.55 14.00 -0.34
CA VAL A 408 -3.00 14.20 -0.31
C VAL A 408 -3.69 13.11 -1.13
N SER A 409 -4.79 12.56 -0.62
CA SER A 409 -5.59 11.58 -1.34
C SER A 409 -6.09 12.18 -2.67
N PRO A 410 -5.83 11.54 -3.82
CA PRO A 410 -6.28 12.06 -5.12
C PRO A 410 -7.80 12.14 -5.25
N ARG A 411 -8.54 11.40 -4.40
CA ARG A 411 -10.01 11.34 -4.43
C ARG A 411 -10.66 12.72 -4.32
N ILE A 412 -10.03 13.66 -3.62
CA ILE A 412 -10.53 15.04 -3.50
C ILE A 412 -10.64 15.72 -4.88
N TYR A 413 -9.77 15.37 -5.82
CA TYR A 413 -9.79 15.92 -7.18
C TYR A 413 -10.93 15.31 -7.99
N ARG A 414 -11.25 14.02 -7.77
CA ARG A 414 -12.38 13.33 -8.42
C ARG A 414 -13.73 13.89 -8.00
N GLN A 415 -13.80 14.44 -6.79
CA GLN A 415 -15.02 15.01 -6.19
C GLN A 415 -15.28 16.47 -6.60
N VAL A 416 -14.38 17.10 -7.35
CA VAL A 416 -14.59 18.47 -7.83
C VAL A 416 -15.85 18.52 -8.72
N PRO A 417 -16.84 19.37 -8.40
CA PRO A 417 -18.06 19.49 -9.19
C PRO A 417 -17.77 19.83 -10.66
N GLY A 418 -18.42 19.12 -11.58
CA GLY A 418 -18.28 19.34 -13.02
C GLY A 418 -16.97 18.82 -13.63
N ARG A 419 -16.13 18.12 -12.85
CA ARG A 419 -14.95 17.44 -13.38
C ARG A 419 -15.34 16.38 -14.42
N ARG A 420 -14.67 16.41 -15.57
CA ARG A 420 -14.76 15.35 -16.58
C ARG A 420 -14.00 14.10 -16.13
N PRO A 421 -14.41 12.90 -16.57
CA PRO A 421 -13.56 11.73 -16.42
C PRO A 421 -12.21 11.93 -17.12
N LEU A 422 -11.17 11.35 -16.52
CA LEU A 422 -9.79 11.49 -16.95
C LEU A 422 -9.26 10.12 -17.38
N LEU A 423 -8.85 9.99 -18.64
CA LEU A 423 -8.01 8.89 -19.11
C LEU A 423 -6.56 9.33 -19.01
N ILE A 424 -5.73 8.55 -18.31
CA ILE A 424 -4.30 8.75 -18.22
C ILE A 424 -3.62 7.64 -19.03
N LEU A 425 -2.85 8.02 -20.04
CA LEU A 425 -2.11 7.09 -20.89
C LEU A 425 -0.61 7.29 -20.67
N ARG A 426 0.15 6.19 -20.51
CA ARG A 426 1.60 6.28 -20.26
C ARG A 426 2.35 5.07 -20.79
N LEU A 427 3.61 5.30 -21.17
CA LEU A 427 4.57 4.23 -21.42
C LEU A 427 5.27 3.86 -20.11
N VAL A 428 5.33 2.57 -19.82
CA VAL A 428 5.99 2.02 -18.64
C VAL A 428 7.17 1.19 -19.11
N ARG A 429 8.35 1.49 -18.56
CA ARG A 429 9.57 0.69 -18.73
C ARG A 429 9.75 -0.21 -17.51
N PRO A 430 9.46 -1.50 -17.59
CA PRO A 430 9.46 -2.37 -16.43
C PRO A 430 10.89 -2.74 -16.03
N ARG A 431 11.28 -2.47 -14.78
CA ARG A 431 12.57 -2.87 -14.19
C ARG A 431 12.45 -4.29 -13.65
N THR A 432 13.09 -5.23 -14.34
CA THR A 432 12.97 -6.68 -14.15
C THR A 432 14.04 -7.26 -13.23
N GLY A 433 15.09 -6.50 -12.97
CA GLY A 433 16.20 -6.91 -12.11
C GLY A 433 17.36 -5.93 -12.16
N GLU A 434 18.50 -6.39 -11.70
CA GLU A 434 19.76 -5.65 -11.69
C GLU A 434 20.91 -6.64 -11.83
N VAL A 435 21.88 -6.33 -12.70
CA VAL A 435 23.09 -7.13 -12.91
C VAL A 435 24.29 -6.19 -12.88
N ASP A 436 25.27 -6.47 -12.03
CA ASP A 436 26.49 -5.68 -11.85
C ASP A 436 26.24 -4.18 -11.60
N GLY A 437 25.18 -3.85 -10.84
CA GLY A 437 24.80 -2.47 -10.54
C GLY A 437 24.00 -1.77 -11.65
N VAL A 438 23.71 -2.46 -12.75
CA VAL A 438 22.96 -1.94 -13.89
C VAL A 438 21.54 -2.51 -13.88
N ALA A 439 20.55 -1.64 -13.80
CA ALA A 439 19.14 -2.03 -13.86
C ALA A 439 18.81 -2.68 -15.21
N GLN A 440 18.11 -3.81 -15.16
CA GLN A 440 17.61 -4.50 -16.36
C GLN A 440 16.16 -4.13 -16.61
N HIS A 441 15.84 -3.83 -17.87
CA HIS A 441 14.49 -3.44 -18.29
C HIS A 441 13.93 -4.36 -19.36
N SER A 442 12.62 -4.58 -19.35
CA SER A 442 11.91 -5.19 -20.47
C SER A 442 11.54 -4.15 -21.53
N ALA A 443 10.88 -4.61 -22.61
CA ALA A 443 10.25 -3.71 -23.58
C ALA A 443 9.22 -2.81 -22.90
N ASP A 444 9.04 -1.61 -23.46
CA ASP A 444 8.05 -0.66 -22.97
C ASP A 444 6.63 -1.17 -23.22
N VAL A 445 5.79 -1.01 -22.22
CA VAL A 445 4.38 -1.39 -22.29
C VAL A 445 3.52 -0.13 -22.19
N LEU A 446 2.44 -0.10 -22.96
CA LEU A 446 1.42 0.92 -22.82
C LEU A 446 0.52 0.56 -21.63
N ALA A 447 0.34 1.49 -20.71
CA ALA A 447 -0.56 1.35 -19.59
C ALA A 447 -1.54 2.53 -19.53
N TRP A 448 -2.73 2.28 -19.02
CA TRP A 448 -3.73 3.31 -18.77
C TRP A 448 -4.23 3.33 -17.34
N GLY A 449 -4.73 4.49 -16.92
CA GLY A 449 -5.53 4.73 -15.73
C GLY A 449 -6.82 5.49 -16.08
N LEU A 450 -7.95 5.13 -15.49
CA LEU A 450 -9.25 5.78 -15.65
C LEU A 450 -9.67 6.38 -14.30
N SER A 451 -9.69 7.70 -14.20
CA SER A 451 -10.17 8.44 -13.03
C SER A 451 -11.61 8.87 -13.28
N PHE A 452 -12.55 8.26 -12.56
CA PHE A 452 -13.98 8.60 -12.66
C PHE A 452 -14.38 9.66 -11.63
N PRO A 453 -15.17 10.67 -12.03
CA PRO A 453 -15.70 11.68 -11.11
C PRO A 453 -16.87 11.11 -10.28
N SER A 454 -17.41 11.93 -9.38
CA SER A 454 -18.69 11.64 -8.72
C SER A 454 -19.81 11.50 -9.76
N SER A 455 -20.69 10.52 -9.56
CA SER A 455 -21.84 10.21 -10.43
C SER A 455 -23.13 10.53 -9.70
N ALA A 456 -24.03 11.29 -10.34
CA ALA A 456 -25.39 11.54 -9.86
C ALA A 456 -26.38 10.43 -10.26
N ILE A 457 -26.02 9.62 -11.27
CA ILE A 457 -26.80 8.44 -11.65
C ILE A 457 -26.71 7.35 -10.57
N ALA A 458 -27.85 7.03 -9.95
CA ALA A 458 -27.99 5.97 -8.97
C ALA A 458 -27.67 4.59 -9.58
N GLY A 459 -27.15 3.67 -8.76
CA GLY A 459 -26.70 2.35 -9.25
C GLY A 459 -25.26 2.35 -9.74
N GLY A 460 -24.39 3.19 -9.16
CA GLY A 460 -22.97 3.27 -9.50
C GLY A 460 -22.16 1.99 -9.23
N THR A 461 -22.78 0.94 -8.68
CA THR A 461 -22.15 -0.36 -8.44
C THR A 461 -22.49 -1.36 -9.53
N VAL A 462 -21.47 -1.85 -10.23
CA VAL A 462 -21.61 -2.96 -11.17
C VAL A 462 -21.43 -4.27 -10.38
N GLU A 463 -22.38 -5.20 -10.54
CA GLU A 463 -22.26 -6.53 -9.93
C GLU A 463 -21.36 -7.40 -10.83
N TYR A 464 -20.33 -8.02 -10.25
CA TYR A 464 -19.49 -8.99 -10.95
C TYR A 464 -19.22 -10.19 -10.07
N VAL A 465 -18.95 -11.34 -10.69
CA VAL A 465 -18.78 -12.59 -9.99
C VAL A 465 -17.30 -12.96 -9.89
N VAL A 466 -16.80 -13.10 -8.66
CA VAL A 466 -15.42 -13.58 -8.40
C VAL A 466 -15.46 -15.01 -7.93
N ASN A 467 -14.53 -15.84 -8.40
CA ASN A 467 -14.35 -17.19 -7.91
C ASN A 467 -13.37 -17.21 -6.71
N THR A 468 -13.40 -18.31 -5.95
CA THR A 468 -12.62 -18.45 -4.70
C THR A 468 -11.11 -18.57 -4.89
N ILE A 469 -10.66 -19.09 -6.03
CA ILE A 469 -9.23 -19.18 -6.40
C ILE A 469 -8.71 -17.77 -6.72
N ARG A 470 -9.52 -16.95 -7.37
CA ARG A 470 -9.21 -15.59 -7.80
C ARG A 470 -9.14 -14.59 -6.64
N MET A 471 -9.97 -14.74 -5.62
CA MET A 471 -9.79 -14.03 -4.34
C MET A 471 -8.44 -14.40 -3.69
N ARG A 472 -7.98 -15.63 -3.89
CA ARG A 472 -6.68 -16.11 -3.42
C ARG A 472 -5.51 -15.63 -4.28
N GLU A 473 -5.71 -15.25 -5.53
CA GLU A 473 -4.64 -14.65 -6.35
C GLU A 473 -4.53 -13.14 -6.14
N MET A 474 -5.67 -12.43 -6.07
CA MET A 474 -5.70 -10.98 -5.85
C MET A 474 -5.23 -10.58 -4.45
N PHE A 475 -5.48 -11.43 -3.45
CA PHE A 475 -5.18 -11.16 -2.05
C PHE A 475 -4.34 -12.29 -1.42
N GLY A 476 -3.65 -13.08 -2.25
CA GLY A 476 -2.82 -14.23 -1.90
C GLY A 476 -3.46 -15.35 -1.05
N GLU A 477 -2.67 -16.40 -0.79
CA GLU A 477 -3.08 -17.55 0.03
C GLU A 477 -2.81 -17.32 1.53
N GLU A 478 -3.68 -17.89 2.36
CA GLU A 478 -3.45 -18.01 3.79
C GLU A 478 -2.35 -19.07 4.02
N GLU A 479 -1.32 -18.76 4.82
CA GLU A 479 -0.52 -19.83 5.42
C GLU A 479 -1.43 -20.57 6.41
N ILE A 480 -2.03 -21.67 5.97
CA ILE A 480 -2.88 -22.52 6.83
C ILE A 480 -2.03 -23.01 8.00
N GLU A 481 -2.58 -22.88 9.21
CA GLU A 481 -2.01 -23.44 10.43
C GLU A 481 -1.81 -24.96 10.25
N GLU A 482 -0.57 -25.42 10.28
CA GLU A 482 -0.34 -26.68 10.97
C GLU A 482 -0.52 -26.35 12.45
N GLU A 483 -1.72 -26.59 12.98
CA GLU A 483 -1.84 -26.79 14.42
C GLU A 483 -0.75 -27.78 14.79
N ALA A 484 0.17 -27.37 15.66
CA ALA A 484 1.09 -28.30 16.26
C ALA A 484 0.21 -29.40 16.84
N LEU A 485 0.26 -30.60 16.25
CA LEU A 485 -0.30 -31.81 16.83
C LEU A 485 0.21 -31.79 18.25
N GLY A 486 -0.68 -31.50 19.21
CA GLY A 486 -0.30 -31.47 20.61
C GLY A 486 0.41 -32.77 20.88
N ASP A 487 1.63 -32.69 21.45
CA ASP A 487 2.43 -33.86 21.79
C ASP A 487 1.50 -34.91 22.38
N THR A 488 1.28 -35.97 21.61
CA THR A 488 0.57 -37.14 22.09
C THR A 488 1.64 -37.93 22.83
N GLU A 489 1.46 -37.93 24.16
CA GLU A 489 2.26 -38.54 25.23
C GLU A 489 3.19 -37.61 26.02
#